data_AF-A0AAV3XA71-F1
#
_entry.id   AF-A0AAV3XA71-F1
#
_cell.length_a   1.000
_cell.length_b   1.000
_cell.length_c   1.000
_cell.angle_alpha   90.00
_cell.angle_beta   90.00
_cell.angle_gamma   90.00
#
_symmetry.space_group_name_H-M   'P 1'
#
loop_
_entity.id
_entity.type
_entity.pdbx_description
1 polymer ?
#
loop_
_entity_poly.entity_id
_entity_poly.type
_entity_poly.pdbx_seq_one_letter_code
_entity_poly.pdbx_strand_id
1 'polypeptide(L)' 'MKDKYIRVRTSERRLNKLRLYAALTEKTMTQVIDELIDSLKIPETGNSSSTPLPRYRET' A
#
# COMPACT_ATOMS: atom_id res chain seq x y z
N MET A 1 -11.23 -5.49 -14.06
CA MET A 1 -11.19 -5.15 -12.62
C MET A 1 -12.03 -3.89 -12.44
N LYS A 2 -12.80 -3.72 -11.35
CA LYS A 2 -13.44 -2.42 -11.07
C LYS A 2 -12.34 -1.36 -11.05
N ASP A 3 -12.49 -0.27 -11.78
CA ASP A 3 -11.50 0.80 -11.84
C ASP A 3 -11.33 1.42 -10.45
N LYS A 4 -10.26 1.03 -9.75
CA LYS A 4 -9.87 1.63 -8.48
C LYS A 4 -8.83 2.69 -8.77
N TYR A 5 -9.08 3.91 -8.30
CA TYR A 5 -8.15 5.03 -8.44
C TYR A 5 -7.85 5.60 -7.06
N ILE A 6 -6.63 6.14 -6.92
CA ILE A 6 -6.21 6.87 -5.71
C ILE A 6 -6.16 8.37 -6.03
N ARG A 7 -6.72 9.19 -5.15
CA ARG A 7 -6.56 10.65 -5.21
C ARG A 7 -5.62 11.08 -4.11
N VAL A 8 -4.45 11.58 -4.48
CA VAL A 8 -3.43 12.01 -3.52
C VAL A 8 -3.31 13.54 -3.56
N ARG A 9 -3.46 14.18 -2.41
CA ARG A 9 -3.10 15.59 -2.26
C ARG A 9 -1.60 15.71 -2.05
N THR A 10 -0.95 16.54 -2.86
CA THR A 10 0.49 16.78 -2.78
C THR A 10 0.82 18.21 -3.17
N SER A 11 1.99 18.69 -2.75
CA SER A 11 2.52 19.98 -3.18
C SER A 11 3.02 19.90 -4.62
N GLU A 12 2.96 21.00 -5.35
CA GLU A 12 3.47 21.11 -6.73
C GLU A 12 4.94 20.64 -6.86
N ARG A 13 5.80 21.01 -5.91
CA ARG A 13 7.20 20.55 -5.87
C ARG A 13 7.34 19.02 -5.89
N ARG A 14 6.49 18.30 -5.14
CA ARG A 14 6.49 16.83 -5.09
C ARG A 14 5.92 16.22 -6.37
N LEU A 15 4.87 16.83 -6.93
CA LEU A 15 4.30 16.40 -8.21
C LEU A 15 5.32 16.53 -9.35
N ASN A 16 6.05 17.65 -9.42
CA ASN A 16 7.07 17.87 -10.43
C ASN A 16 8.24 16.90 -10.28
N LYS A 17 8.64 16.59 -9.04
CA LYS A 17 9.66 15.55 -8.79
C LYS A 17 9.21 14.18 -9.31
N LEU A 18 7.95 13.80 -9.09
CA LEU A 18 7.40 12.53 -9.58
C LEU A 18 7.35 12.49 -11.12
N ARG A 19 6.94 13.58 -11.76
CA ARG A 19 6.93 13.71 -13.23
C ARG A 19 8.34 13.57 -13.81
N LEU A 20 9.31 14.27 -13.23
CA LEU A 20 10.71 14.21 -13.66
C LEU A 20 11.29 12.81 -13.49
N TYR A 21 11.05 12.16 -12.34
CA TYR A 21 11.53 10.80 -12.10
C TYR A 21 10.96 9.82 -13.12
N ALA A 22 9.64 9.89 -13.36
CA ALA A 22 8.97 9.06 -14.35
C ALA A 22 9.58 9.24 -15.76
N ALA A 23 9.84 10.48 -16.16
CA ALA A 23 10.49 10.79 -17.44
C ALA A 23 11.92 10.22 -17.54
N LEU A 24 12.71 10.31 -16.45
CA LEU A 24 14.09 9.80 -16.42
C LEU A 24 14.17 8.27 -16.48
N THR A 25 13.19 7.58 -15.90
CA THR A 25 13.16 6.11 -15.87
C THR A 25 12.37 5.50 -17.04
N GLU A 26 11.90 6.31 -17.98
CA GLU A 26 11.02 5.89 -19.09
C GLU A 26 9.74 5.17 -18.61
N LYS A 27 9.21 5.59 -17.45
CA LYS A 27 8.01 5.01 -16.83
C LYS A 27 6.88 6.02 -16.78
N THR A 28 5.66 5.53 -16.66
CA THR A 28 4.51 6.36 -16.32
C THR A 28 4.51 6.68 -14.83
N MET A 29 3.89 7.80 -14.43
CA MET A 29 3.73 8.15 -13.01
C MET A 29 3.00 7.05 -12.22
N THR A 30 2.04 6.36 -12.87
CA THR A 30 1.31 5.24 -12.28
C THR A 30 2.25 4.08 -11.96
N GLN A 31 3.09 3.66 -12.92
CA GLN A 31 4.06 2.57 -12.70
C GLN A 31 5.04 2.88 -11.58
N VAL A 32 5.51 4.13 -11.48
CA VAL A 32 6.38 4.55 -10.37
C VAL A 32 5.68 4.41 -9.01
N ILE A 33 4.38 4.74 -8.95
CA ILE A 33 3.59 4.60 -7.74
C ILE A 33 3.32 3.13 -7.43
N ASP A 34 2.99 2.31 -8.43
CA ASP A 34 2.73 0.88 -8.27
C ASP A 34 3.99 0.16 -7.73
N GLU A 35 5.16 0.43 -8.32
CA GLU A 35 6.44 -0.12 -7.84
C GLU A 35 6.76 0.33 -6.42
N LEU A 36 6.45 1.59 -6.07
CA LEU A 36 6.60 2.07 -4.71
C LEU A 36 5.67 1.32 -3.75
N ILE A 37 4.40 1.10 -4.14
CA ILE A 37 3.42 0.35 -3.35
C ILE A 37 3.89 -1.10 -3.15
N ASP A 38 4.34 -1.75 -4.21
CA ASP A 38 4.84 -3.14 -4.17
C ASP A 38 6.10 -3.27 -3.31
N SER A 39 6.91 -2.20 -3.20
CA SER A 39 8.08 -2.17 -2.32
C SER A 39 7.75 -2.06 -0.83
N LEU A 40 6.50 -1.68 -0.47
CA LEU A 40 6.09 -1.52 0.93
C LEU A 40 6.03 -2.90 1.59
N LYS A 41 6.97 -3.18 2.48
CA LYS A 41 6.92 -4.37 3.35
C LYS A 41 5.85 -4.16 4.41
N ILE A 42 4.64 -4.62 4.13
CA ILE A 42 3.55 -4.66 5.10
C ILE A 42 3.81 -5.88 5.98
N PRO A 43 4.04 -5.73 7.30
CA PRO A 43 4.05 -6.88 8.18
C PRO A 43 2.68 -7.54 8.08
N GLU A 44 2.65 -8.84 7.77
CA GLU A 44 1.42 -9.63 7.85
C GLU A 44 0.82 -9.34 9.23
N THR A 45 -0.29 -8.61 9.27
CA THR A 45 -1.11 -8.56 10.48
C THR A 45 -1.63 -9.96 10.59
N GLY A 46 -0.88 -10.78 11.34
CA GLY A 46 -1.20 -12.17 11.60
C GLY A 46 -2.67 -12.21 11.94
N ASN A 47 -3.39 -13.07 11.24
CA ASN A 47 -4.78 -13.38 11.46
C ASN A 47 -4.93 -13.78 12.94
N SER A 48 -5.08 -12.80 13.84
CA SER A 48 -5.32 -13.04 15.24
C SER A 48 -6.78 -13.41 15.37
N SER A 49 -7.14 -14.57 14.80
CA SER A 49 -8.23 -15.35 15.33
C SER A 49 -7.81 -15.75 16.74
N SER A 50 -8.03 -14.85 17.69
CA SER A 50 -8.16 -15.21 19.09
C SER A 50 -9.42 -16.07 19.14
N THR A 51 -9.27 -17.35 18.82
CA THR A 51 -10.24 -18.36 19.19
C THR A 51 -10.21 -18.40 20.72
N PRO A 52 -11.29 -18.01 21.42
CA PRO A 52 -11.34 -18.20 22.85
C PRO A 52 -11.39 -19.71 23.07
N LEU A 53 -10.35 -20.28 23.70
CA LEU A 53 -10.41 -21.66 24.18
C LEU A 53 -11.57 -21.73 25.19
N PRO A 54 -12.54 -22.66 25.03
CA PRO A 54 -13.59 -22.84 26.02
C PRO A 54 -12.95 -23.31 27.32
N ARG A 55 -13.06 -22.48 28.36
CA ARG A 55 -12.66 -22.82 29.71
C ARG A 55 -13.66 -23.84 30.24
N TYR A 56 -13.35 -25.13 30.11
CA TYR A 56 -14.09 -26.15 30.84
C TYR A 56 -13.90 -25.88 32.34
N ARG A 57 -15.03 -25.64 33.01
CA ARG A 57 -15.12 -25.39 34.44
C ARG A 57 -15.31 -26.77 35.08
N GLU A 58 -14.29 -27.27 35.77
CA GLU A 58 -14.44 -28.43 36.65
C GLU A 58 -15.20 -27.99 37.90
N THR A 59 -16.42 -28.51 38.08
CA THR A 59 -17.10 -28.69 39.37
C THR A 59 -17.95 -29.93 39.28
#